data_AF-A0A953BLS4-F1
#
_entry.id   AF-A0A953BLS4-F1
#
_cell.length_a   1.000
_cell.length_b   1.000
_cell.length_c   1.000
_cell.angle_alpha   90.00
_cell.angle_beta   90.00
_cell.angle_gamma   90.00
#
_symmetry.space_group_name_H-M   'P 1'
#
loop_
_entity.id
_entity.type
_entity.pdbx_description
1 polymer ?
#
loop_
_entity_poly.entity_id
_entity_poly.type
_entity_poly.pdbx_seq_one_letter_code
_entity_poly.pdbx_strand_id
1 'polypeptide(L)'
;MFTIAIKMLLGDRTKYLILVMGIAFATLLINQQGAIFIGLLIRSTGPLQNVTPPDLWASDPGVRFIDSGPPDTTRPTPHARSA
;
A
#
# COMPACT_ATOMS: atom_id res chain seq x y z
N MET A 1 -31.38 25.77 20.85
CA MET A 1 -31.67 25.08 19.56
C MET A 1 -30.96 23.72 19.47
N PHE A 2 -29.62 23.66 19.53
CA PHE A 2 -28.83 22.42 19.40
C PHE A 2 -29.22 21.31 20.41
N THR A 3 -29.51 21.67 21.65
CA THR A 3 -29.89 20.75 22.73
C THR A 3 -31.19 19.99 22.44
N ILE A 4 -32.13 20.59 21.71
CA ILE A 4 -33.43 19.99 21.38
C ILE A 4 -33.26 18.97 20.26
N ALA A 5 -32.41 19.26 19.26
CA ALA A 5 -32.06 18.32 18.19
C ALA A 5 -31.35 17.07 18.73
N ILE A 6 -30.40 17.26 19.65
CA ILE A 6 -29.74 16.16 20.37
C ILE A 6 -30.76 15.33 21.15
N LYS A 7 -31.72 15.96 21.84
CA LYS A 7 -32.77 15.23 22.60
C LYS A 7 -33.77 14.51 21.70
N MET A 8 -34.03 15.00 20.49
CA MET A 8 -34.84 14.32 19.46
C MET A 8 -34.10 13.13 18.86
N LEU A 9 -32.78 13.25 18.65
CA LEU A 9 -31.95 12.17 18.11
C LEU A 9 -31.72 11.04 19.14
N LEU A 10 -31.48 11.41 20.41
CA LEU A 10 -31.26 10.46 21.53
C LEU A 10 -32.56 10.01 22.21
N GLY A 11 -33.70 10.65 21.89
CA GLY A 11 -34.99 10.39 22.52
C GLY A 11 -35.55 9.00 22.20
N ASP A 12 -35.21 8.47 21.03
CA ASP A 12 -35.53 7.10 20.63
C ASP A 12 -34.29 6.22 20.79
N ARG A 13 -34.21 5.53 21.94
CA ARG A 13 -33.04 4.71 22.30
C ARG A 13 -32.77 3.59 21.30
N THR A 14 -33.81 3.06 20.67
CA THR A 14 -33.67 1.99 19.67
C THR A 14 -33.03 2.53 18.40
N LYS A 15 -33.48 3.67 17.89
CA LYS A 15 -32.87 4.32 16.71
C LYS A 15 -31.42 4.71 16.98
N TYR A 16 -31.13 5.25 18.16
CA TYR A 16 -29.77 5.63 18.54
C TYR A 16 -28.84 4.41 18.65
N LEU A 17 -29.28 3.31 19.26
CA LEU A 17 -28.48 2.08 19.35
C LEU A 17 -28.18 1.48 17.97
N ILE A 18 -29.18 1.43 17.08
CA ILE A 18 -29.00 0.93 15.71
C ILE A 18 -28.05 1.83 14.92
N LEU A 19 -28.17 3.16 15.06
CA LEU A 19 -27.28 4.13 14.41
C LEU A 19 -25.82 3.90 14.84
N VAL A 20 -25.56 3.85 16.15
CA VAL A 20 -24.21 3.69 16.70
C VAL A 20 -23.64 2.32 16.31
N MET A 21 -24.42 1.24 16.43
CA MET A 21 -23.98 -0.10 16.02
C MET A 21 -23.70 -0.18 14.52
N GLY A 22 -24.52 0.47 13.68
CA GLY A 22 -24.32 0.50 12.23
C GLY A 22 -23.04 1.23 11.84
N ILE A 23 -22.76 2.38 12.46
CA ILE A 23 -21.53 3.14 12.22
C ILE A 23 -20.30 2.37 12.72
N ALA A 24 -20.38 1.78 13.92
CA ALA A 24 -19.33 0.94 14.46
C ALA A 24 -19.05 -0.28 13.57
N PHE A 25 -20.09 -0.94 13.06
CA PHE A 25 -19.93 -2.07 12.16
C PHE A 25 -19.35 -1.67 10.79
N ALA A 26 -19.84 -0.57 10.20
CA ALA A 26 -19.30 -0.05 8.95
C ALA A 26 -17.81 0.31 9.06
N THR A 27 -17.42 0.97 10.15
CA THR A 27 -16.01 1.30 10.40
C THR A 27 -15.14 0.05 10.58
N LEU A 28 -15.64 -0.98 11.26
CA LEU A 28 -14.95 -2.28 11.35
C LEU A 28 -14.76 -2.95 9.98
N LEU A 29 -15.77 -2.92 9.11
CA LEU A 29 -15.68 -3.48 7.75
C LEU A 29 -14.67 -2.72 6.89
N ILE A 30 -14.64 -1.40 6.96
CA ILE A 30 -13.66 -0.56 6.25
C ILE A 30 -12.24 -0.90 6.75
N ASN A 31 -12.07 -1.06 8.05
CA ASN A 31 -10.77 -1.37 8.64
C ASN A 31 -10.25 -2.75 8.20
N GLN A 32 -11.13 -3.76 8.09
CA GLN A 32 -10.75 -5.07 7.56
C GLN A 32 -10.23 -5.00 6.13
N GLN A 33 -10.84 -4.17 5.27
CA GLN A 33 -10.34 -3.97 3.91
C GLN A 33 -9.02 -3.19 3.89
N GLY A 34 -8.83 -2.24 4.82
CA GLY A 34 -7.57 -1.52 5.00
C GLY A 34 -6.40 -2.42 5.44
N ALA A 35 -6.67 -3.43 6.27
CA ALA A 35 -5.65 -4.37 6.72
C ALA A 35 -5.06 -5.22 5.58
N ILE A 36 -5.86 -5.56 4.57
CA ILE A 36 -5.38 -6.28 3.38
C ILE A 36 -4.41 -5.41 2.58
N PHE A 37 -4.73 -4.13 2.42
CA PHE A 37 -3.87 -3.17 1.73
C PHE A 37 -2.53 -2.99 2.46
N ILE A 38 -2.57 -2.83 3.79
CA ILE A 38 -1.35 -2.73 4.60
C ILE A 38 -0.55 -4.04 4.55
N GLY A 39 -1.22 -5.21 4.58
CA GLY A 39 -0.56 -6.51 4.43
C GLY A 39 0.15 -6.66 3.07
N LEU A 40 -0.44 -6.15 2.00
CA LEU A 40 0.19 -6.10 0.68
C LEU A 40 1.38 -5.13 0.65
N LEU A 41 1.27 -3.96 1.30
CA LEU A 41 2.37 -3.00 1.43
C LEU A 41 3.55 -3.57 2.23
N ILE A 42 3.30 -4.25 3.35
CA ILE A 42 4.35 -4.89 4.15
C ILE A 42 5.02 -6.01 3.34
N ARG A 43 4.25 -6.78 2.57
CA ARG A 43 4.81 -7.81 1.68
C ARG A 43 5.64 -7.22 0.54
N SER A 44 5.24 -6.08 -0.02
CA SER A 44 5.96 -5.43 -1.11
C SER A 44 7.22 -4.71 -0.64
N THR A 45 7.27 -4.25 0.61
CA THR A 45 8.49 -3.68 1.22
C THR A 45 9.40 -4.72 1.84
N GLY A 46 9.01 -6.00 1.87
CA GLY A 46 9.84 -7.11 2.34
C GLY A 46 11.25 -7.13 1.71
N PRO A 47 11.40 -6.99 0.38
CA PRO A 47 12.72 -6.85 -0.24
C PRO A 47 13.50 -5.61 0.21
N LEU A 48 12.83 -4.49 0.52
CA LEU A 48 13.45 -3.23 0.97
C LEU A 48 13.93 -3.32 2.42
N GLN A 49 13.19 -4.03 3.29
CA GLN A 49 13.52 -4.19 4.70
C GLN A 49 14.58 -5.26 4.96
N ASN A 50 14.71 -6.24 4.06
CA ASN A 50 15.72 -7.31 4.16
C ASN A 50 17.09 -6.92 3.60
N VAL A 51 17.21 -5.75 2.95
CA VAL A 51 18.51 -5.15 2.66
C VAL A 51 18.90 -4.30 3.87
N THR A 52 20.09 -4.52 4.42
CA THR A 52 20.71 -3.61 5.40
C THR A 52 20.55 -2.16 4.92
N PRO A 53 20.07 -1.20 5.73
CA PRO A 53 19.75 0.15 5.28
C PRO A 53 20.94 0.74 4.54
N PRO A 54 20.88 0.88 3.20
CA PRO A 54 21.93 1.54 2.46
C PRO A 54 21.66 3.04 2.55
N ASP A 55 22.61 3.81 3.07
CA ASP A 55 22.57 5.28 3.05
C ASP A 55 22.51 5.87 1.61
N LEU A 56 22.66 5.03 0.58
CA LEU A 56 22.47 5.38 -0.83
C LEU A 56 21.94 4.17 -1.61
N TRP A 57 20.73 4.29 -2.18
CA TRP A 57 20.20 3.31 -3.13
C TRP A 57 20.79 3.59 -4.51
N ALA A 58 21.94 2.98 -4.82
CA ALA A 58 22.49 2.98 -6.16
C ALA A 58 21.82 1.87 -6.98
N SER A 59 20.85 2.24 -7.85
CA SER A 59 20.35 1.32 -8.87
C SER A 59 21.39 1.24 -10.00
N ASP A 60 21.96 0.06 -10.25
CA ASP A 60 22.72 -0.18 -11.48
C ASP A 60 21.79 0.05 -12.69
N PRO A 61 22.20 0.79 -13.73
CA PRO A 61 21.42 0.93 -14.96
C PRO A 61 21.02 -0.41 -15.62
N GLY A 62 21.70 -1.51 -15.27
CA GLY A 62 21.44 -2.86 -15.74
C GLY A 62 20.53 -3.72 -14.86
N VAL A 63 19.91 -3.20 -13.79
CA VAL A 63 19.00 -3.99 -12.94
C VAL A 63 17.81 -4.47 -13.78
N ARG A 64 17.84 -5.76 -14.11
CA ARG A 64 16.78 -6.46 -14.83
C ARG A 64 15.65 -6.79 -13.87
N PHE A 65 14.56 -6.05 -13.99
CA PHE A 65 13.27 -6.50 -13.48
C PHE A 65 12.91 -7.84 -14.14
N ILE A 66 12.20 -8.71 -13.43
CA ILE A 66 11.82 -10.08 -13.87
C ILE A 66 11.09 -10.08 -15.23
N ASP A 67 10.54 -8.95 -15.68
CA ASP A 67 9.93 -8.76 -17.01
C ASP A 67 10.93 -8.52 -18.17
N SER A 68 12.23 -8.39 -17.89
CA SER A 68 13.24 -8.13 -18.91
C SER A 68 13.88 -9.45 -19.37
N GLY A 69 13.34 -10.05 -20.44
CA GLY A 69 13.93 -11.22 -21.08
C GLY A 69 15.42 -11.03 -21.43
N PRO A 70 16.23 -12.12 -21.51
CA PRO A 70 17.69 -12.07 -21.61
C PRO A 70 18.19 -11.06 -22.66
N PRO A 71 19.26 -10.29 -22.39
CA PRO A 71 19.79 -9.39 -23.39
C PRO A 71 20.44 -10.26 -24.45
N ASP A 72 20.10 -10.06 -25.70
CA ASP A 72 20.77 -10.77 -26.79
C ASP A 72 22.24 -10.34 -26.81
N THR A 73 23.11 -11.17 -26.25
CA THR A 73 24.56 -10.94 -26.11
C THR A 73 25.31 -11.23 -27.41
N THR A 74 24.62 -11.54 -28.51
CA THR A 74 25.26 -12.00 -29.75
C THR A 74 25.61 -10.89 -30.74
N ARG A 75 25.39 -9.60 -30.42
CA ARG A 75 25.78 -8.50 -31.31
C ARG A 75 27.11 -7.88 -30.89
N PRO A 76 28.23 -8.16 -31.58
CA PRO A 76 29.50 -7.51 -31.29
C PRO A 76 29.42 -5.99 -31.58
N THR A 77 29.82 -5.18 -30.61
CA THR A 77 29.90 -3.72 -30.71
C THR A 77 31.15 -3.30 -31.49
N PRO A 78 31.08 -2.40 -32.50
CA PRO A 78 32.16 -2.19 -33.48
C PRO A 78 33.27 -1.22 -33.05
N HIS A 79 33.50 -0.99 -31.76
CA HIS A 79 34.38 0.09 -31.30
C HIS A 79 35.47 -0.40 -30.33
N ALA A 80 36.41 -1.19 -30.83
CA ALA A 80 37.68 -1.45 -30.14
C ALA A 80 38.79 -1.84 -31.14
N ARG A 81 39.05 -1.00 -32.15
CA ARG A 81 40.25 -1.11 -32.99
C ARG A 81 40.79 0.28 -33.33
N SER A 82 41.57 0.83 -32.42
CA SER A 82 42.50 1.93 -32.67
C SER A 82 43.65 1.82 -31.68
N ALA A 83 44.64 1.02 -32.07
CA ALA A 83 46.03 1.08 -31.65
C ALA A 83 46.87 1.04 -32.94
#